data_AF-A0A480AEV4-F1
#
_entry.id   AF-A0A480AEV4-F1
#
_cell.length_a   1.000
_cell.length_b   1.000
_cell.length_c   1.000
_cell.angle_alpha   90.00
_cell.angle_beta   90.00
_cell.angle_gamma   90.00
#
_symmetry.space_group_name_H-M   'P 1'
#
loop_
_entity.id
_entity.type
_entity.pdbx_description
1 polymer ?
#
loop_
_entity_poly.entity_id
_entity_poly.type
_entity_poly.pdbx_seq_one_letter_code
_entity_poly.pdbx_strand_id
1 'polypeptide(L)'
;MFFRNYPAAFLSLAVLLSSLTACTNSPSAKNLEQSLAADPRLQNTPVPFAKPTSQQVTPDPNTSTIKLPADFPPDLPIYPNAELKEVTPANSENKISIRWQSADPSNLITSFYRQQFQAQNWLVQQPEDDVQGTFTARRNDLLITVTIQPQTQTATKLLIEYSSHSQTTATNPVTSPDHPQFIGPLLPKTNNTKIVTQPTNKSETLATPEFIDLQKAPPEWRSHIQDLALLGVFSIEPKTTQEFLPNKIITRREYARWLVNANNTMYSNNPAKQIRLASPSTQPAFRDILPQDADFPLIQGLAETGLINSTLSGDATAVLFRPDAPLTREQLLLWKVPLDTRQALPGANLEAVKQTWGFQDAGNIEPKALKAILADFQNAEQSNIRRVFGYTTLFQPKKPVTRAEAGAALWYFGTQGEGISATEALKLKN
;
A
#
# COMPACT_ATOMS: atom_id res chain seq x y z
N MET A 1 -35.11 -19.21 -74.88
CA MET A 1 -33.87 -19.62 -74.20
C MET A 1 -34.26 -20.34 -72.93
N PHE A 2 -34.54 -21.66 -72.99
CA PHE A 2 -33.58 -22.77 -72.82
C PHE A 2 -32.82 -22.65 -71.48
N PHE A 3 -32.89 -23.55 -70.49
CA PHE A 3 -33.51 -24.88 -70.37
C PHE A 3 -33.93 -25.11 -68.90
N ARG A 4 -35.03 -25.85 -68.76
CA ARG A 4 -35.55 -26.55 -67.56
C ARG A 4 -34.87 -27.91 -67.47
N ASN A 5 -34.72 -28.50 -66.27
CA ASN A 5 -34.86 -29.96 -66.02
C ASN A 5 -34.85 -30.29 -64.51
N TYR A 6 -35.95 -30.88 -64.03
CA TYR A 6 -36.12 -31.69 -62.81
C TYR A 6 -35.66 -33.16 -63.10
N PRO A 7 -35.82 -34.23 -62.27
CA PRO A 7 -36.26 -34.40 -60.85
C PRO A 7 -35.43 -35.45 -60.02
N ALA A 8 -35.87 -35.67 -58.77
CA ALA A 8 -35.88 -36.93 -57.99
C ALA A 8 -34.57 -37.75 -57.75
N ALA A 9 -34.12 -37.75 -56.49
CA ALA A 9 -33.56 -38.93 -55.82
C ALA A 9 -33.79 -38.83 -54.31
N PHE A 10 -34.91 -39.40 -53.85
CA PHE A 10 -35.04 -39.89 -52.48
C PHE A 10 -34.27 -41.22 -52.37
N LEU A 11 -33.79 -41.50 -51.15
CA LEU A 11 -33.07 -42.68 -50.66
C LEU A 11 -31.54 -42.59 -50.66
N SER A 12 -31.02 -42.84 -49.45
CA SER A 12 -29.67 -43.30 -49.11
C SER A 12 -28.69 -42.23 -48.62
N LEU A 13 -28.88 -41.69 -47.39
CA LEU A 13 -27.76 -41.58 -46.43
C LEU A 13 -28.25 -41.29 -45.00
N ALA A 14 -29.03 -42.21 -44.43
CA ALA A 14 -29.27 -42.29 -42.99
C ALA A 14 -28.06 -42.93 -42.25
N VAL A 15 -26.83 -42.53 -42.62
CA VAL A 15 -25.58 -42.95 -42.00
C VAL A 15 -24.62 -41.78 -42.11
N LEU A 16 -24.66 -40.84 -41.16
CA LEU A 16 -23.60 -39.89 -40.77
C LEU A 16 -24.11 -38.88 -39.71
N LEU A 17 -24.95 -39.34 -38.79
CA LEU A 17 -25.33 -38.62 -37.55
C LEU A 17 -24.79 -39.34 -36.30
N SER A 18 -23.66 -40.03 -36.43
CA SER A 18 -23.03 -40.81 -35.37
C SER A 18 -21.51 -40.63 -35.37
N SER A 19 -21.04 -39.41 -35.16
CA SER A 19 -19.61 -39.13 -34.94
C SER A 19 -19.37 -37.83 -34.18
N LEU A 20 -19.95 -37.65 -32.99
CA LEU A 20 -19.51 -36.67 -31.97
C LEU A 20 -19.69 -37.16 -30.51
N THR A 21 -19.44 -38.45 -30.24
CA THR A 21 -19.24 -38.95 -28.87
C THR A 21 -18.09 -39.94 -28.84
N ALA A 22 -16.86 -39.44 -28.97
CA ALA A 22 -15.65 -40.21 -28.73
C ALA A 22 -14.50 -39.27 -28.36
N CYS A 23 -14.38 -38.95 -27.06
CA CYS A 23 -13.13 -38.57 -26.40
C CYS A 23 -13.33 -38.51 -24.87
N THR A 24 -13.81 -39.59 -24.24
CA THR A 24 -13.73 -39.78 -22.78
C THR A 24 -13.45 -41.25 -22.45
N ASN A 25 -12.32 -41.78 -22.92
CA ASN A 25 -11.83 -43.08 -22.45
C ASN A 25 -10.31 -43.22 -22.70
N SER A 26 -9.52 -42.28 -22.15
CA SER A 26 -8.07 -42.45 -22.09
C SER A 26 -7.67 -43.16 -20.77
N PRO A 27 -6.65 -44.04 -20.78
CA PRO A 27 -6.21 -44.78 -19.59
C PRO A 27 -5.78 -43.89 -18.40
N SER A 28 -5.47 -42.62 -18.65
CA SER A 28 -5.08 -41.63 -17.65
C SER A 28 -6.24 -41.17 -16.75
N ALA A 29 -7.49 -41.23 -17.24
CA ALA A 29 -8.67 -40.85 -16.45
C ALA A 29 -9.03 -41.90 -15.38
N LYS A 30 -8.81 -43.19 -15.67
CA LYS A 30 -9.10 -44.30 -14.74
C LYS A 30 -8.19 -44.31 -13.50
N ASN A 31 -6.94 -43.84 -13.64
CA ASN A 31 -6.02 -43.74 -12.51
C ASN A 31 -6.39 -42.60 -11.53
N LEU A 32 -6.96 -41.49 -12.04
CA LEU A 32 -7.43 -40.40 -11.17
C LEU A 32 -8.68 -40.81 -10.39
N GLU A 33 -9.61 -41.53 -11.04
CA GLU A 33 -10.84 -42.02 -10.42
C GLU A 33 -10.57 -43.04 -9.30
N GLN A 34 -9.55 -43.89 -9.45
CA GLN A 34 -9.13 -44.82 -8.39
C GLN A 34 -8.38 -44.12 -7.24
N SER A 35 -7.71 -43.00 -7.48
CA SER A 35 -7.03 -42.24 -6.41
C SER A 35 -7.99 -41.44 -5.52
N LEU A 36 -9.21 -41.19 -6.00
CA LEU A 36 -10.26 -40.44 -5.31
C LEU A 36 -11.41 -41.33 -4.79
N ALA A 37 -11.36 -42.64 -5.07
CA ALA A 37 -12.33 -43.59 -4.53
C ALA A 37 -12.14 -43.73 -3.01
N ALA A 38 -13.24 -43.65 -2.27
CA ALA A 38 -13.24 -43.84 -0.82
C ALA A 38 -12.72 -45.23 -0.44
N ASP A 39 -11.92 -45.30 0.63
CA ASP A 39 -11.32 -46.54 1.14
C ASP A 39 -12.42 -47.61 1.36
N PRO A 40 -12.37 -48.76 0.66
CA PRO A 40 -13.38 -49.82 0.79
C PRO A 40 -13.42 -50.47 2.17
N ARG A 41 -12.51 -50.12 3.10
CA ARG A 41 -12.53 -50.61 4.48
C ARG A 41 -13.58 -49.95 5.38
N LEU A 42 -14.32 -48.96 4.90
CA LEU A 42 -15.43 -48.34 5.66
C LEU A 42 -16.81 -48.97 5.41
N GLN A 43 -16.92 -50.01 4.57
CA GLN A 43 -18.22 -50.62 4.24
C GLN A 43 -18.76 -51.64 5.27
N ASN A 44 -17.98 -51.98 6.30
CA ASN A 44 -18.37 -53.04 7.25
C ASN A 44 -18.39 -52.55 8.70
N THR A 45 -19.13 -51.50 9.01
CA THR A 45 -19.60 -51.30 10.39
C THR A 45 -20.99 -50.64 10.40
N PRO A 46 -22.03 -51.31 10.92
CA PRO A 46 -23.39 -50.80 10.85
C PRO A 46 -23.59 -49.65 11.85
N VAL A 47 -24.16 -48.55 11.36
CA VAL A 47 -24.64 -47.42 12.17
C VAL A 47 -26.15 -47.58 12.34
N PRO A 48 -26.70 -47.67 13.56
CA PRO A 48 -28.12 -47.48 13.78
C PRO A 48 -28.43 -45.99 13.99
N PHE A 49 -29.41 -45.51 13.23
CA PHE A 49 -30.04 -44.20 13.35
C PHE A 49 -30.70 -43.98 14.72
N ALA A 50 -30.50 -42.80 15.31
CA ALA A 50 -31.48 -42.16 16.20
C ALA A 50 -31.36 -40.61 16.15
N LYS A 51 -32.48 -39.93 15.91
CA LYS A 51 -32.77 -38.53 16.31
C LYS A 51 -33.65 -38.60 17.59
N PRO A 52 -34.01 -37.48 18.25
CA PRO A 52 -33.18 -36.48 18.92
C PRO A 52 -33.64 -36.26 20.40
N THR A 53 -32.82 -35.57 21.21
CA THR A 53 -33.14 -34.74 22.41
C THR A 53 -32.34 -35.09 23.69
N SER A 54 -31.67 -34.05 24.21
CA SER A 54 -31.13 -33.77 25.54
C SER A 54 -30.96 -34.93 26.56
N GLN A 55 -29.71 -35.22 26.94
CA GLN A 55 -29.16 -34.97 28.28
C GLN A 55 -27.71 -35.48 28.45
N GLN A 56 -26.95 -34.70 29.22
CA GLN A 56 -25.78 -35.05 30.03
C GLN A 56 -24.64 -35.88 29.42
N VAL A 57 -23.50 -35.20 29.25
CA VAL A 57 -22.18 -35.85 29.23
C VAL A 57 -21.55 -35.64 30.61
N THR A 58 -21.41 -36.73 31.37
CA THR A 58 -20.45 -36.86 32.48
C THR A 58 -19.09 -37.35 31.94
N PRO A 59 -17.98 -37.04 32.64
CA PRO A 59 -16.70 -36.69 32.04
C PRO A 59 -15.75 -37.89 31.90
N ASP A 60 -15.03 -37.92 30.78
CA ASP A 60 -13.86 -38.77 30.52
C ASP A 60 -12.61 -38.17 31.24
N PRO A 61 -11.86 -38.93 32.07
CA PRO A 61 -10.95 -38.37 33.07
C PRO A 61 -9.52 -38.10 32.55
N ASN A 62 -9.36 -37.57 31.34
CA ASN A 62 -8.11 -36.97 30.85
C ASN A 62 -8.33 -35.84 29.84
N THR A 63 -9.42 -35.08 30.01
CA THR A 63 -9.52 -33.75 29.41
C THR A 63 -8.85 -32.74 30.33
N SER A 64 -7.56 -32.48 30.10
CA SER A 64 -6.93 -31.28 30.62
C SER A 64 -7.70 -30.09 30.06
N THR A 65 -8.63 -29.53 30.84
CA THR A 65 -9.20 -28.22 30.55
C THR A 65 -8.04 -27.23 30.65
N ILE A 66 -7.40 -26.93 29.52
CA ILE A 66 -6.39 -25.89 29.43
C ILE A 66 -7.16 -24.59 29.68
N LYS A 67 -7.19 -24.15 30.93
CA LYS A 67 -7.78 -22.88 31.33
C LYS A 67 -6.71 -21.80 31.18
N LEU A 68 -7.16 -20.61 30.77
CA LEU A 68 -6.32 -19.44 30.73
C LEU A 68 -5.70 -19.22 32.12
N PRO A 69 -4.39 -18.90 32.21
CA PRO A 69 -3.75 -18.62 33.49
C PRO A 69 -4.50 -17.52 34.26
N ALA A 70 -4.57 -17.64 35.59
CA ALA A 70 -5.26 -16.66 36.43
C ALA A 70 -4.61 -15.26 36.41
N ASP A 71 -3.35 -15.20 35.99
CA ASP A 71 -2.51 -14.04 35.80
C ASP A 71 -2.50 -13.51 34.35
N PHE A 72 -3.38 -14.03 33.48
CA PHE A 72 -3.51 -13.50 32.13
C PHE A 72 -4.03 -12.05 32.16
N PRO A 73 -3.39 -11.12 31.42
CA PRO A 73 -3.79 -9.71 31.43
C PRO A 73 -5.24 -9.52 30.96
N PRO A 74 -6.14 -8.96 31.78
CA PRO A 74 -7.54 -8.78 31.41
C PRO A 74 -7.73 -7.80 30.24
N ASP A 75 -6.76 -6.90 30.04
CA ASP A 75 -6.77 -5.90 28.98
C ASP A 75 -6.24 -6.42 27.64
N LEU A 76 -5.72 -7.65 27.57
CA LEU A 76 -5.18 -8.18 26.32
C LEU A 76 -6.32 -8.72 25.43
N PRO A 77 -6.53 -8.18 24.22
CA PRO A 77 -7.56 -8.65 23.31
C PRO A 77 -7.28 -10.10 22.88
N ILE A 78 -8.23 -10.99 23.13
CA ILE A 78 -8.21 -12.36 22.61
C ILE A 78 -8.93 -12.37 21.27
N TYR A 79 -8.30 -12.98 20.25
CA TYR A 79 -8.94 -13.12 18.94
C TYR A 79 -10.17 -14.05 19.05
N PRO A 80 -11.39 -13.59 18.69
CA PRO A 80 -12.64 -14.33 18.97
C PRO A 80 -12.72 -15.74 18.35
N ASN A 81 -12.07 -15.95 17.20
CA ASN A 81 -12.12 -17.23 16.47
C ASN A 81 -10.83 -18.05 16.66
N ALA A 82 -10.14 -17.90 17.79
CA ALA A 82 -8.95 -18.67 18.12
C ALA A 82 -9.22 -19.71 19.23
N GLU A 83 -8.74 -20.93 19.04
CA GLU A 83 -8.77 -22.00 20.03
C GLU A 83 -7.45 -22.10 20.80
N LEU A 84 -7.52 -22.18 22.12
CA LEU A 84 -6.36 -22.36 22.98
C LEU A 84 -5.82 -23.78 22.84
N LYS A 85 -4.53 -23.92 22.51
CA LYS A 85 -3.87 -25.22 22.32
C LYS A 85 -2.86 -25.54 23.40
N GLU A 86 -2.15 -24.54 23.93
CA GLU A 86 -1.15 -24.78 24.98
C GLU A 86 -0.87 -23.52 25.81
N VAL A 87 -0.52 -23.72 27.08
CA VAL A 87 -0.02 -22.70 28.00
C VAL A 87 1.31 -23.20 28.54
N THR A 88 2.37 -22.43 28.35
CA THR A 88 3.68 -22.68 28.94
C THR A 88 3.90 -21.68 30.09
N PRO A 89 4.03 -22.14 31.34
CA PRO A 89 4.20 -21.26 32.50
C PRO A 89 5.55 -20.54 32.47
N ALA A 90 5.69 -19.51 33.31
CA ALA A 90 6.83 -18.59 33.33
C ALA A 90 8.20 -19.31 33.28
N ASN A 91 8.99 -18.98 32.27
CA ASN A 91 10.36 -19.48 32.11
C ASN A 91 11.36 -18.67 32.97
N SER A 92 12.67 -18.97 32.88
CA SER A 92 13.73 -18.28 33.62
C SER A 92 13.82 -16.75 33.37
N GLU A 93 13.12 -16.23 32.36
CA GLU A 93 13.00 -14.79 32.05
C GLU A 93 11.65 -14.19 32.50
N ASN A 94 10.86 -14.92 33.30
CA ASN A 94 9.54 -14.55 33.78
C ASN A 94 8.53 -14.24 32.66
N LYS A 95 8.67 -14.91 31.50
CA LYS A 95 7.75 -14.81 30.35
C LYS A 95 6.83 -16.02 30.32
N ILE A 96 5.53 -15.76 30.19
CA ILE A 96 4.49 -16.77 29.99
C ILE A 96 4.13 -16.78 28.51
N SER A 97 4.14 -17.96 27.88
CA SER A 97 3.83 -18.11 26.46
C SER A 97 2.56 -18.95 26.28
N ILE A 98 1.61 -18.42 25.52
CA ILE A 98 0.31 -19.04 25.27
C ILE A 98 0.11 -19.21 23.78
N ARG A 99 -0.26 -20.43 23.36
CA ARG A 99 -0.44 -20.77 21.96
C ARG A 99 -1.90 -20.98 21.62
N TRP A 100 -2.33 -20.27 20.59
CA TRP A 100 -3.65 -20.35 20.01
C TRP A 100 -3.58 -20.77 18.54
N GLN A 101 -4.69 -21.28 18.02
CA GLN A 101 -4.83 -21.65 16.63
C GLN A 101 -6.18 -21.16 16.08
N SER A 102 -6.17 -20.59 14.89
CA SER A 102 -7.39 -20.13 14.21
C SER A 102 -7.43 -20.65 12.77
N ALA A 103 -8.64 -20.87 12.26
CA ALA A 103 -8.90 -21.17 10.84
C ALA A 103 -8.97 -19.89 9.98
N ASP A 104 -8.75 -18.72 10.58
CA ASP A 104 -8.72 -17.45 9.87
C ASP A 104 -7.33 -17.15 9.30
N PRO A 105 -7.24 -16.43 8.17
CA PRO A 105 -5.97 -16.10 7.55
C PRO A 105 -5.19 -15.07 8.38
N SER A 106 -3.86 -15.14 8.30
CA SER A 106 -2.96 -14.37 9.19
C SER A 106 -3.13 -12.86 9.05
N ASN A 107 -3.49 -12.34 7.87
CA ASN A 107 -3.78 -10.93 7.64
C ASN A 107 -4.98 -10.43 8.46
N LEU A 108 -6.01 -11.27 8.65
CA LEU A 108 -7.20 -10.90 9.44
C LEU A 108 -6.85 -10.76 10.91
N ILE A 109 -6.11 -11.73 11.46
CA ILE A 109 -5.64 -11.71 12.86
C ILE A 109 -4.67 -10.54 13.09
N THR A 110 -3.78 -10.28 12.13
CA THR A 110 -2.85 -9.15 12.12
C THR A 110 -3.60 -7.81 12.16
N SER A 111 -4.67 -7.67 11.36
CA SER A 111 -5.50 -6.46 11.34
C SER A 111 -6.26 -6.24 12.66
N PHE A 112 -6.76 -7.32 13.27
CA PHE A 112 -7.44 -7.28 14.56
C PHE A 112 -6.53 -6.75 15.67
N TYR A 113 -5.32 -7.32 15.84
CA TYR A 113 -4.41 -6.88 16.89
C TYR A 113 -3.93 -5.44 16.67
N ARG A 114 -3.68 -5.04 15.41
CA ARG A 114 -3.35 -3.64 15.07
C ARG A 114 -4.46 -2.68 15.50
N GLN A 115 -5.71 -3.01 15.17
CA GLN A 115 -6.86 -2.16 15.51
C GLN A 115 -7.10 -2.12 17.03
N GLN A 116 -7.01 -3.26 17.72
CA GLN A 116 -7.26 -3.32 19.17
C GLN A 116 -6.18 -2.59 19.96
N PHE A 117 -4.90 -2.76 19.62
CA PHE A 117 -3.82 -2.03 20.29
C PHE A 117 -3.88 -0.52 20.05
N GLN A 118 -4.29 -0.08 18.86
CA GLN A 118 -4.55 1.33 18.57
C GLN A 118 -5.77 1.88 19.34
N ALA A 119 -6.87 1.12 19.41
CA ALA A 119 -8.09 1.54 20.11
C ALA A 119 -7.90 1.62 21.64
N GLN A 120 -7.00 0.79 22.19
CA GLN A 120 -6.78 0.68 23.63
C GLN A 120 -5.52 1.43 24.13
N ASN A 121 -4.97 2.37 23.33
CA ASN A 121 -3.82 3.21 23.67
C ASN A 121 -2.56 2.44 24.13
N TRP A 122 -2.29 1.27 23.53
CA TRP A 122 -1.05 0.54 23.81
C TRP A 122 0.14 1.22 23.13
N LEU A 123 1.24 1.35 23.86
CA LEU A 123 2.51 1.87 23.33
C LEU A 123 3.18 0.73 22.54
N VAL A 124 2.92 0.66 21.24
CA VAL A 124 3.51 -0.36 20.36
C VAL A 124 5.00 -0.04 20.20
N GLN A 125 5.84 -0.78 20.91
CA GLN A 125 7.29 -0.70 20.78
C GLN A 125 7.69 -1.63 19.64
N GLN A 126 7.77 -1.13 18.40
CA GLN A 126 8.48 -1.86 17.35
C GLN A 126 9.94 -2.03 17.77
N PRO A 127 10.50 -3.23 17.63
CA PRO A 127 11.71 -3.28 16.80
C PRO A 127 11.89 -4.56 15.98
N GLU A 128 12.70 -4.36 14.94
CA GLU A 128 13.52 -5.29 14.15
C GLU A 128 12.85 -6.49 13.47
N ASP A 129 13.01 -6.47 12.15
CA ASP A 129 12.66 -7.45 11.12
C ASP A 129 11.21 -7.53 10.66
N ASP A 130 11.09 -7.35 9.33
CA ASP A 130 9.96 -7.55 8.43
C ASP A 130 9.44 -9.01 8.41
N VAL A 131 9.43 -9.69 9.55
CA VAL A 131 8.83 -11.03 9.66
C VAL A 131 7.34 -10.85 9.90
N GLN A 132 6.55 -11.13 8.86
CA GLN A 132 5.09 -11.10 8.86
C GLN A 132 4.49 -11.61 10.19
N GLY A 133 3.90 -10.69 10.98
CA GLY A 133 2.93 -11.03 12.02
C GLY A 133 3.38 -10.90 13.48
N THR A 134 4.58 -10.39 13.80
CA THR A 134 5.00 -10.15 15.19
C THR A 134 4.73 -8.72 15.65
N PHE A 135 4.11 -8.54 16.83
CA PHE A 135 3.79 -7.26 17.43
C PHE A 135 4.32 -7.20 18.86
N THR A 136 5.06 -6.16 19.20
CA THR A 136 5.43 -5.88 20.59
C THR A 136 4.68 -4.66 21.07
N ALA A 137 3.89 -4.81 22.14
CA ALA A 137 3.05 -3.77 22.71
C ALA A 137 3.33 -3.64 24.21
N ARG A 138 3.46 -2.40 24.69
CA ARG A 138 3.68 -2.08 26.09
C ARG A 138 2.55 -1.22 26.62
N ARG A 139 2.03 -1.56 27.80
CA ARG A 139 1.07 -0.72 28.53
C ARG A 139 1.33 -0.90 30.03
N ASN A 140 1.58 0.21 30.71
CA ASN A 140 2.06 0.22 32.10
C ASN A 140 3.35 -0.64 32.25
N ASP A 141 3.35 -1.58 33.21
CA ASP A 141 4.47 -2.50 33.50
C ASP A 141 4.38 -3.84 32.74
N LEU A 142 3.48 -3.92 31.76
CA LEU A 142 3.22 -5.13 30.99
C LEU A 142 3.81 -4.98 29.58
N LEU A 143 4.74 -5.87 29.23
CA LEU A 143 5.28 -6.03 27.89
C LEU A 143 4.68 -7.29 27.26
N ILE A 144 4.16 -7.15 26.05
CA ILE A 144 3.50 -8.23 25.31
C ILE A 144 4.14 -8.37 23.94
N THR A 145 4.40 -9.61 23.53
CA THR A 145 4.80 -9.97 22.17
C THR A 145 3.75 -10.92 21.58
N VAL A 146 3.13 -10.55 20.47
CA VAL A 146 2.14 -11.35 19.74
C VAL A 146 2.73 -11.76 18.40
N THR A 147 2.96 -13.04 18.20
CA THR A 147 3.55 -13.62 16.98
C THR A 147 2.49 -14.40 16.20
N ILE A 148 2.25 -14.01 14.96
CA ILE A 148 1.22 -14.59 14.07
C ILE A 148 1.92 -15.31 12.91
N GLN A 149 1.79 -16.63 12.85
CA GLN A 149 2.45 -17.46 11.84
C GLN A 149 1.41 -18.21 10.97
N PRO A 150 1.34 -17.94 9.66
CA PRO A 150 0.49 -18.72 8.76
C PRO A 150 1.01 -20.17 8.70
N GLN A 151 0.09 -21.14 8.83
CA GLN A 151 0.38 -22.57 8.63
C GLN A 151 -0.10 -23.03 7.26
N THR A 152 -1.26 -22.51 6.81
CA THR A 152 -1.82 -22.68 5.45
C THR A 152 -2.52 -21.39 5.02
N GLN A 153 -3.12 -21.35 3.83
CA GLN A 153 -3.92 -20.20 3.36
C GLN A 153 -5.11 -19.86 4.28
N THR A 154 -5.58 -20.82 5.09
CA THR A 154 -6.75 -20.69 5.96
C THR A 154 -6.50 -21.27 7.35
N ALA A 155 -5.25 -21.31 7.82
CA ALA A 155 -4.95 -21.72 9.19
C ALA A 155 -3.75 -20.95 9.69
N THR A 156 -3.90 -20.35 10.88
CA THR A 156 -2.89 -19.48 11.49
C THR A 156 -2.61 -19.90 12.92
N LYS A 157 -1.33 -20.01 13.26
CA LYS A 157 -0.84 -20.22 14.61
C LYS A 157 -0.53 -18.87 15.25
N LEU A 158 -1.02 -18.65 16.46
CA LEU A 158 -0.83 -17.44 17.24
C LEU A 158 -0.07 -17.79 18.52
N LEU A 159 1.03 -17.08 18.78
CA LEU A 159 1.80 -17.20 20.01
C LEU A 159 1.77 -15.85 20.71
N ILE A 160 1.30 -15.81 21.95
CA ILE A 160 1.26 -14.61 22.78
C ILE A 160 2.20 -14.83 23.96
N GLU A 161 3.17 -13.94 24.11
CA GLU A 161 4.12 -13.92 25.21
C GLU A 161 3.94 -12.65 26.03
N TYR A 162 3.93 -12.74 27.36
CA TYR A 162 3.82 -11.57 28.23
C TYR A 162 4.64 -11.73 29.51
N SER A 163 5.10 -10.61 30.06
CA SER A 163 5.78 -10.53 31.37
C SER A 163 5.35 -9.28 32.14
N SER A 164 5.15 -9.43 33.46
CA SER A 164 4.87 -8.33 34.38
C SER A 164 6.17 -7.88 35.08
N HIS A 165 6.57 -6.62 34.89
CA HIS A 165 7.76 -6.08 35.56
C HIS A 165 7.38 -5.59 36.97
N SER A 166 7.31 -6.51 37.93
CA SER A 166 7.12 -6.13 39.34
C SER A 166 8.45 -5.60 39.90
N GLN A 167 8.70 -4.29 39.86
CA GLN A 167 9.75 -3.70 40.70
C GLN A 167 9.25 -3.64 42.13
N THR A 168 9.75 -4.54 42.96
CA THR A 168 9.73 -4.39 44.42
C THR A 168 10.41 -3.08 44.79
N THR A 169 9.60 -2.16 45.31
CA THR A 169 10.05 -0.89 45.89
C THR A 169 10.89 -1.20 47.13
N ALA A 170 12.21 -1.13 47.01
CA ALA A 170 13.09 -1.02 48.17
C ALA A 170 13.17 0.45 48.57
N THR A 171 12.40 0.79 49.60
CA THR A 171 12.57 1.99 50.43
C THR A 171 14.02 2.15 50.89
N ASN A 172 14.63 3.32 50.69
CA ASN A 172 15.45 4.02 51.70
C ASN A 172 15.94 5.40 51.21
N PRO A 173 16.31 6.32 52.13
CA PRO A 173 15.71 7.65 52.21
C PRO A 173 16.53 8.81 51.62
N VAL A 174 15.81 9.92 51.45
CA VAL A 174 16.25 11.29 51.18
C VAL A 174 17.42 11.71 52.09
N THR A 175 18.46 12.31 51.49
CA THR A 175 19.32 13.29 52.17
C THR A 175 19.56 14.50 51.27
N SER A 176 19.31 15.67 51.86
CA SER A 176 19.56 17.02 51.33
C SER A 176 21.00 17.47 51.65
N PRO A 177 21.45 18.64 51.17
CA PRO A 177 22.83 18.89 50.73
C PRO A 177 23.74 19.38 51.86
N ASP A 178 25.00 18.95 51.87
CA ASP A 178 26.13 19.75 52.37
C ASP A 178 27.49 19.12 52.07
N HIS A 179 28.47 19.98 51.74
CA HIS A 179 29.94 19.78 51.69
C HIS A 179 30.61 19.20 50.41
N PRO A 180 31.91 19.50 50.15
CA PRO A 180 32.36 20.76 49.54
C PRO A 180 33.49 20.50 48.52
N GLN A 181 33.20 20.01 47.32
CA GLN A 181 34.24 19.86 46.27
C GLN A 181 33.64 20.09 44.87
N PHE A 182 33.29 21.34 44.58
CA PHE A 182 33.06 21.78 43.21
C PHE A 182 34.06 22.90 42.88
N ILE A 183 35.02 22.60 41.99
CA ILE A 183 35.97 23.56 41.44
C ILE A 183 35.51 23.89 40.02
N GLY A 184 34.92 25.08 39.85
CA GLY A 184 34.54 25.67 38.57
C GLY A 184 34.53 27.19 38.69
N PRO A 185 34.90 27.96 37.63
CA PRO A 185 35.26 29.37 37.76
C PRO A 185 34.05 30.28 38.07
N LEU A 186 34.20 31.13 39.08
CA LEU A 186 33.30 32.22 39.45
C LEU A 186 33.45 33.40 38.46
N LEU A 187 32.34 33.89 37.92
CA LEU A 187 32.27 35.17 37.18
C LEU A 187 31.48 36.22 37.99
N PRO A 188 31.86 37.51 37.88
CA PRO A 188 31.46 38.55 38.83
C PRO A 188 30.03 39.06 38.62
N LYS A 189 29.32 39.28 39.73
CA LYS A 189 28.09 40.08 39.75
C LYS A 189 28.41 41.54 39.40
N THR A 190 27.81 42.05 38.33
CA THR A 190 27.61 43.49 38.14
C THR A 190 26.20 43.74 37.61
N ASN A 191 25.43 44.51 38.40
CA ASN A 191 24.27 45.24 37.92
C ASN A 191 24.74 46.24 36.85
N ASN A 192 24.08 46.30 35.70
CA ASN A 192 23.60 47.56 35.15
C ASN A 192 22.67 47.38 33.95
N THR A 193 21.61 48.17 34.02
CA THR A 193 20.49 48.39 33.13
C THR A 193 20.94 48.81 31.72
N LYS A 194 20.61 48.02 30.70
CA LYS A 194 20.38 48.53 29.35
C LYS A 194 19.21 47.78 28.71
N ILE A 195 18.20 48.57 28.36
CA ILE A 195 17.03 48.21 27.58
C ILE A 195 17.52 47.63 26.25
N VAL A 196 17.26 46.36 26.00
CA VAL A 196 17.25 45.78 24.66
C VAL A 196 15.87 45.19 24.49
N THR A 197 15.08 45.87 23.68
CA THR A 197 13.79 45.42 23.18
C THR A 197 13.91 44.02 22.60
N GLN A 198 13.17 43.11 23.22
CA GLN A 198 12.67 41.85 22.70
C GLN A 198 12.48 41.91 21.17
N PRO A 199 13.21 41.12 20.35
CA PRO A 199 12.65 40.70 19.09
C PRO A 199 11.54 39.71 19.46
N THR A 200 10.30 40.16 19.31
CA THR A 200 9.12 39.29 19.22
C THR A 200 9.48 38.07 18.38
N ASN A 201 9.42 36.89 19.00
CA ASN A 201 9.28 35.63 18.30
C ASN A 201 8.09 35.79 17.35
N LYS A 202 8.38 36.13 16.09
CA LYS A 202 7.46 35.90 15.01
C LYS A 202 7.45 34.39 14.86
N SER A 203 6.55 33.74 15.59
CA SER A 203 6.00 32.48 15.12
C SER A 203 5.58 32.75 13.69
N GLU A 204 6.34 32.26 12.72
CA GLU A 204 5.80 32.03 11.40
C GLU A 204 4.70 31.00 11.60
N THR A 205 3.49 31.50 11.87
CA THR A 205 2.28 30.81 11.52
C THR A 205 2.43 30.52 10.04
N LEU A 206 2.86 29.29 9.71
CA LEU A 206 2.72 28.75 8.37
C LEU A 206 1.25 28.92 8.01
N ALA A 207 0.95 29.97 7.24
CA ALA A 207 -0.37 30.14 6.68
C ALA A 207 -0.64 28.87 5.89
N THR A 208 -1.63 28.10 6.33
CA THR A 208 -2.22 27.01 5.55
C THR A 208 -2.48 27.59 4.16
N PRO A 209 -1.84 27.10 3.09
CA PRO A 209 -2.08 27.63 1.76
C PRO A 209 -3.49 27.24 1.37
N GLU A 210 -4.46 28.11 1.63
CA GLU A 210 -5.85 27.92 1.27
C GLU A 210 -6.09 28.59 -0.09
N PHE A 211 -6.42 27.78 -1.10
CA PHE A 211 -6.66 28.30 -2.45
C PHE A 211 -8.08 28.85 -2.57
N ILE A 212 -8.21 30.08 -3.07
CA ILE A 212 -9.50 30.78 -3.18
C ILE A 212 -10.44 30.18 -4.22
N ASP A 213 -9.92 29.30 -5.09
CA ASP A 213 -10.62 28.72 -6.23
C ASP A 213 -10.70 27.19 -6.20
N LEU A 214 -10.36 26.56 -5.08
CA LEU A 214 -10.37 25.10 -4.91
C LEU A 214 -11.76 24.47 -5.09
N GLN A 215 -12.82 25.24 -4.85
CA GLN A 215 -14.22 24.87 -5.10
C GLN A 215 -14.51 24.56 -6.58
N LYS A 216 -13.68 25.04 -7.51
CA LYS A 216 -13.77 24.69 -8.94
C LYS A 216 -13.30 23.25 -9.22
N ALA A 217 -12.60 22.61 -8.27
CA ALA A 217 -12.26 21.18 -8.33
C ALA A 217 -13.42 20.30 -7.82
N PRO A 218 -13.53 19.06 -8.31
CA PRO A 218 -14.40 18.05 -7.71
C PRO A 218 -14.18 17.90 -6.20
N PRO A 219 -15.25 17.75 -5.39
CA PRO A 219 -15.15 17.67 -3.92
C PRO A 219 -14.14 16.63 -3.42
N GLU A 220 -14.05 15.49 -4.11
CA GLU A 220 -13.20 14.34 -3.76
C GLU A 220 -11.71 14.66 -3.85
N TRP A 221 -11.33 15.67 -4.64
CA TRP A 221 -9.92 16.03 -4.86
C TRP A 221 -9.49 17.24 -4.03
N ARG A 222 -10.42 17.94 -3.38
CA ARG A 222 -10.09 19.17 -2.65
C ARG A 222 -9.15 18.91 -1.49
N SER A 223 -9.43 17.88 -0.69
CA SER A 223 -8.53 17.44 0.39
C SER A 223 -7.18 16.97 -0.18
N HIS A 224 -7.18 16.26 -1.30
CA HIS A 224 -5.95 15.80 -1.93
C HIS A 224 -5.02 16.94 -2.32
N ILE A 225 -5.59 17.96 -2.96
CA ILE A 225 -4.88 19.17 -3.36
C ILE A 225 -4.41 19.93 -2.12
N GLN A 226 -5.25 20.06 -1.08
CA GLN A 226 -4.87 20.74 0.15
C GLN A 226 -3.68 20.05 0.86
N ASP A 227 -3.69 18.72 0.94
CA ASP A 227 -2.61 17.94 1.53
C ASP A 227 -1.29 18.14 0.77
N LEU A 228 -1.35 18.07 -0.57
CA LEU A 228 -0.17 18.29 -1.42
C LEU A 228 0.34 19.73 -1.33
N ALA A 229 -0.54 20.71 -1.17
CA ALA A 229 -0.16 22.10 -0.94
C ALA A 229 0.57 22.27 0.40
N LEU A 230 0.08 21.62 1.46
CA LEU A 230 0.75 21.59 2.77
C LEU A 230 2.11 20.90 2.74
N LEU A 231 2.26 19.88 1.89
CA LEU A 231 3.56 19.25 1.62
C LEU A 231 4.50 20.15 0.79
N GLY A 232 4.02 21.26 0.23
CA GLY A 232 4.81 22.16 -0.59
C GLY A 232 5.07 21.64 -2.00
N VAL A 233 4.22 20.72 -2.50
CA VAL A 233 4.38 20.12 -3.83
C VAL A 233 4.21 21.15 -4.96
N PHE A 234 3.23 22.04 -4.80
CA PHE A 234 2.89 23.00 -5.84
C PHE A 234 3.80 24.24 -5.77
N SER A 235 4.68 24.37 -6.77
CA SER A 235 5.38 25.63 -7.02
C SER A 235 4.43 26.60 -7.70
N ILE A 236 3.67 27.36 -6.92
CA ILE A 236 2.77 28.39 -7.44
C ILE A 236 3.60 29.64 -7.65
N GLU A 237 3.94 29.90 -8.91
CA GLU A 237 4.60 31.13 -9.31
C GLU A 237 3.69 31.99 -10.20
N PRO A 238 3.57 33.29 -9.90
CA PRO A 238 4.15 33.96 -8.73
C PRO A 238 3.45 33.51 -7.43
N LYS A 239 4.23 33.43 -6.33
CA LYS A 239 3.76 33.09 -4.97
C LYS A 239 2.69 34.03 -4.40
N THR A 240 2.26 35.01 -5.20
CA THR A 240 1.25 36.03 -4.89
C THR A 240 -0.15 35.62 -5.32
N THR A 241 -0.32 34.66 -6.22
CA THR A 241 -1.65 34.17 -6.59
C THR A 241 -2.11 33.11 -5.60
N GLN A 242 -3.15 33.42 -4.81
CA GLN A 242 -3.84 32.44 -3.96
C GLN A 242 -4.71 31.47 -4.79
N GLU A 243 -4.49 31.37 -6.10
CA GLU A 243 -5.25 30.55 -7.04
C GLU A 243 -4.49 29.25 -7.40
N PHE A 244 -5.19 28.13 -7.32
CA PHE A 244 -4.71 26.83 -7.82
C PHE A 244 -5.07 26.59 -9.28
N LEU A 245 -6.10 27.23 -9.81
CA LEU A 245 -6.60 27.04 -11.18
C LEU A 245 -6.89 25.56 -11.51
N PRO A 246 -7.82 24.88 -10.81
CA PRO A 246 -8.03 23.43 -10.93
C PRO A 246 -8.23 22.92 -12.37
N ASN A 247 -8.92 23.71 -13.21
CA ASN A 247 -9.29 23.34 -14.58
C ASN A 247 -8.24 23.74 -15.63
N LYS A 248 -7.12 24.37 -15.22
CA LYS A 248 -6.02 24.69 -16.15
C LYS A 248 -5.38 23.39 -16.62
N ILE A 249 -5.11 23.29 -17.92
CA ILE A 249 -4.34 22.18 -18.48
C ILE A 249 -2.90 22.25 -17.97
N ILE A 250 -2.43 21.14 -17.40
CA ILE A 250 -1.06 21.05 -16.89
C ILE A 250 -0.08 20.81 -18.04
N THR A 251 1.05 21.51 -18.01
CA THR A 251 2.14 21.26 -18.96
C THR A 251 3.00 20.09 -18.51
N ARG A 252 3.76 19.52 -19.44
CA ARG A 252 4.73 18.45 -19.14
C ARG A 252 5.77 18.89 -18.12
N ARG A 253 6.25 20.14 -18.22
CA ARG A 253 7.17 20.75 -17.25
C ARG A 253 6.57 20.83 -15.85
N GLU A 254 5.36 21.41 -15.76
CA GLU A 254 4.68 21.59 -14.47
C GLU A 254 4.43 20.25 -13.79
N TYR A 255 3.98 19.24 -14.55
CA TYR A 255 3.77 17.90 -14.03
C TYR A 255 5.06 17.20 -13.61
N ALA A 256 6.15 17.30 -14.38
CA ALA A 256 7.45 16.73 -14.02
C ALA A 256 7.96 17.26 -12.67
N ARG A 257 7.84 18.58 -12.46
CA ARG A 257 8.17 19.23 -11.19
C ARG A 257 7.31 18.68 -10.05
N TRP A 258 5.99 18.64 -10.22
CA TRP A 258 5.08 18.14 -9.19
C TRP A 258 5.31 16.67 -8.87
N LEU A 259 5.55 15.84 -9.89
CA LEU A 259 5.82 14.42 -9.74
C LEU A 259 7.04 14.16 -8.85
N VAL A 260 8.15 14.84 -9.13
CA VAL A 260 9.38 14.67 -8.34
C VAL A 260 9.23 15.27 -6.94
N ASN A 261 8.65 16.47 -6.82
CA ASN A 261 8.44 17.11 -5.52
C ASN A 261 7.54 16.27 -4.61
N ALA A 262 6.40 15.78 -5.12
CA ALA A 262 5.49 14.93 -4.38
C ALA A 262 6.18 13.63 -3.94
N ASN A 263 6.81 12.93 -4.89
CA ASN A 263 7.54 11.70 -4.61
C ASN A 263 8.60 11.88 -3.53
N ASN A 264 9.47 12.87 -3.70
CA ASN A 264 10.62 13.06 -2.83
C ASN A 264 10.24 13.56 -1.43
N THR A 265 9.18 14.38 -1.35
CA THR A 265 8.66 14.87 -0.08
C THR A 265 7.97 13.76 0.69
N MET A 266 7.13 12.95 0.02
CA MET A 266 6.40 11.86 0.66
C MET A 266 7.35 10.72 1.12
N TYR A 267 8.42 10.48 0.39
CA TYR A 267 9.46 9.51 0.77
C TYR A 267 10.73 10.16 1.35
N SER A 268 10.59 11.26 2.10
CA SER A 268 11.73 11.97 2.71
C SER A 268 12.58 11.09 3.64
N ASN A 269 11.96 10.10 4.30
CA ASN A 269 12.61 9.12 5.17
C ASN A 269 13.05 7.83 4.43
N ASN A 270 12.84 7.73 3.11
CA ASN A 270 13.23 6.57 2.31
C ASN A 270 14.02 6.99 1.06
N PRO A 271 15.34 7.20 1.19
CA PRO A 271 16.19 7.65 0.09
C PRO A 271 16.23 6.73 -1.14
N ALA A 272 15.83 5.46 -1.00
CA ALA A 272 15.76 4.50 -2.10
C ALA A 272 14.53 4.73 -3.00
N LYS A 273 13.47 5.36 -2.47
CA LYS A 273 12.27 5.72 -3.22
C LYS A 273 12.31 7.14 -3.81
N GLN A 274 13.32 7.94 -3.45
CA GLN A 274 13.50 9.29 -3.98
C GLN A 274 14.13 9.30 -5.38
N ILE A 275 13.67 10.23 -6.21
CA ILE A 275 14.27 10.54 -7.51
C ILE A 275 15.46 11.46 -7.28
N ARG A 276 16.62 11.11 -7.82
CA ARG A 276 17.83 11.93 -7.72
C ARG A 276 17.74 13.11 -8.68
N LEU A 277 18.04 14.30 -8.18
CA LEU A 277 18.17 15.49 -9.00
C LEU A 277 19.51 15.47 -9.72
N ALA A 278 19.50 15.83 -11.00
CA ALA A 278 20.73 15.89 -11.78
C ALA A 278 21.58 17.10 -11.39
N SER A 279 22.90 16.97 -11.52
CA SER A 279 23.82 18.11 -11.40
C SER A 279 23.60 19.08 -12.58
N PRO A 280 23.68 20.41 -12.38
CA PRO A 280 23.70 21.37 -13.48
C PRO A 280 24.84 21.18 -14.48
N SER A 281 25.88 20.41 -14.12
CA SER A 281 26.99 20.06 -15.02
C SER A 281 26.71 18.83 -15.88
N THR A 282 25.59 18.13 -15.68
CA THR A 282 25.26 16.91 -16.43
C THR A 282 24.92 17.23 -17.88
N GLN A 283 25.28 16.35 -18.80
CA GLN A 283 24.90 16.47 -20.20
C GLN A 283 23.37 16.37 -20.36
N PRO A 284 22.70 17.36 -20.98
CA PRO A 284 21.26 17.32 -21.18
C PRO A 284 20.79 16.14 -22.03
N ALA A 285 19.77 15.43 -21.54
CA ALA A 285 19.06 14.39 -22.30
C ALA A 285 18.17 14.97 -23.42
N PHE A 286 17.75 16.23 -23.27
CA PHE A 286 16.85 16.92 -24.19
C PHE A 286 17.48 18.21 -24.71
N ARG A 287 17.28 18.52 -26.00
CA ARG A 287 17.86 19.71 -26.64
C ARG A 287 17.16 21.02 -26.27
N ASP A 288 15.91 20.93 -25.81
CA ASP A 288 15.04 22.06 -25.47
C ASP A 288 14.96 22.34 -23.96
N ILE A 289 15.82 21.71 -23.16
CA ILE A 289 15.99 22.01 -21.72
C ILE A 289 17.47 22.34 -21.48
N LEU A 290 17.75 23.61 -21.18
CA LEU A 290 19.12 24.08 -20.94
C LEU A 290 19.55 23.80 -19.50
N PRO A 291 20.85 23.59 -19.21
CA PRO A 291 21.34 23.40 -17.83
C PRO A 291 21.00 24.53 -16.85
N GLN A 292 20.79 25.76 -17.35
CA GLN A 292 20.42 26.93 -16.55
C GLN A 292 18.92 27.02 -16.26
N ASP A 293 18.11 26.14 -16.85
CA ASP A 293 16.68 26.06 -16.59
C ASP A 293 16.43 25.62 -15.15
N ALA A 294 15.53 26.31 -14.43
CA ALA A 294 15.22 26.00 -13.04
C ALA A 294 14.71 24.56 -12.82
N ASP A 295 14.04 23.97 -13.83
CA ASP A 295 13.56 22.60 -13.78
C ASP A 295 14.54 21.58 -14.36
N PHE A 296 15.70 22.01 -14.86
CA PHE A 296 16.69 21.11 -15.46
C PHE A 296 17.04 19.94 -14.52
N PRO A 297 17.39 20.16 -13.23
CA PRO A 297 17.73 19.06 -12.33
C PRO A 297 16.61 18.01 -12.16
N LEU A 298 15.35 18.46 -12.18
CA LEU A 298 14.17 17.61 -12.01
C LEU A 298 13.88 16.80 -13.28
N ILE A 299 13.82 17.48 -14.43
CA ILE A 299 13.52 16.86 -15.72
C ILE A 299 14.65 15.91 -16.14
N GLN A 300 15.90 16.34 -15.97
CA GLN A 300 17.06 15.51 -16.26
C GLN A 300 17.11 14.28 -15.34
N GLY A 301 16.85 14.45 -14.03
CA GLY A 301 16.77 13.33 -13.09
C GLY A 301 15.70 12.30 -13.47
N LEU A 302 14.53 12.75 -13.92
CA LEU A 302 13.49 11.84 -14.46
C LEU A 302 13.96 11.09 -15.72
N ALA A 303 14.71 11.75 -16.62
CA ALA A 303 15.24 11.09 -17.81
C ALA A 303 16.28 10.01 -17.44
N GLU A 304 17.15 10.29 -16.47
CA GLU A 304 18.19 9.37 -15.99
C GLU A 304 17.61 8.15 -15.27
N THR A 305 16.44 8.29 -14.63
CA THR A 305 15.69 7.13 -14.10
C THR A 305 15.04 6.27 -15.19
N GLY A 306 15.04 6.73 -16.46
CA GLY A 306 14.37 6.05 -17.57
C GLY A 306 12.84 6.12 -17.54
N LEU A 307 12.26 6.96 -16.66
CA LEU A 307 10.81 7.11 -16.50
C LEU A 307 10.16 7.92 -17.61
N ILE A 308 10.88 8.90 -18.14
CA ILE A 308 10.46 9.68 -19.30
C ILE A 308 11.29 9.30 -20.52
N ASN A 309 10.61 9.14 -21.67
CA ASN A 309 11.26 8.77 -22.92
C ASN A 309 12.35 9.78 -23.27
N SER A 310 13.56 9.27 -23.49
CA SER A 310 14.71 10.04 -23.95
C SER A 310 15.68 9.13 -24.71
N THR A 311 16.73 9.72 -25.26
CA THR A 311 17.84 8.96 -25.84
C THR A 311 18.52 8.05 -24.80
N LEU A 312 18.52 8.42 -23.52
CA LEU A 312 19.06 7.62 -22.42
C LEU A 312 18.27 6.32 -22.19
N SER A 313 16.96 6.34 -22.44
CA SER A 313 16.10 5.14 -22.36
C SER A 313 16.09 4.32 -23.66
N GLY A 314 16.98 4.60 -24.61
CA GLY A 314 17.08 3.92 -25.90
C GLY A 314 16.10 4.41 -26.97
N ASP A 315 15.39 5.52 -26.74
CA ASP A 315 14.55 6.15 -27.76
C ASP A 315 15.33 7.23 -28.50
N ALA A 316 15.97 6.84 -29.60
CA ALA A 316 16.77 7.74 -30.43
C ALA A 316 15.97 8.92 -31.02
N THR A 317 14.64 8.82 -31.05
CA THR A 317 13.76 9.88 -31.59
C THR A 317 13.29 10.87 -30.52
N ALA A 318 13.38 10.51 -29.24
CA ALA A 318 12.98 11.34 -28.10
C ALA A 318 14.06 12.36 -27.71
N VAL A 319 14.41 13.26 -28.64
CA VAL A 319 15.45 14.30 -28.44
C VAL A 319 14.93 15.61 -27.84
N LEU A 320 13.60 15.77 -27.75
CA LEU A 320 12.93 16.96 -27.19
C LEU A 320 12.00 16.56 -26.05
N PHE A 321 12.04 17.32 -24.95
CA PHE A 321 11.12 17.16 -23.83
C PHE A 321 9.76 17.80 -24.12
N ARG A 322 9.71 18.92 -24.85
CA ARG A 322 8.53 19.77 -25.10
C ARG A 322 7.89 20.27 -23.81
N PRO A 323 8.56 21.14 -23.04
CA PRO A 323 8.14 21.53 -21.70
C PRO A 323 6.74 22.16 -21.62
N ASP A 324 6.37 22.97 -22.60
CA ASP A 324 5.11 23.72 -22.61
C ASP A 324 3.95 22.97 -23.25
N ALA A 325 4.21 21.79 -23.82
CA ALA A 325 3.14 20.98 -24.38
C ALA A 325 2.23 20.42 -23.27
N PRO A 326 0.92 20.26 -23.52
CA PRO A 326 0.00 19.63 -22.59
C PRO A 326 0.43 18.20 -22.23
N LEU A 327 0.26 17.83 -20.96
CA LEU A 327 0.37 16.44 -20.54
C LEU A 327 -0.91 15.67 -20.92
N THR A 328 -0.76 14.53 -21.60
CA THR A 328 -1.91 13.65 -21.91
C THR A 328 -2.14 12.60 -20.83
N ARG A 329 -3.35 12.02 -20.78
CA ARG A 329 -3.70 10.97 -19.80
C ARG A 329 -2.78 9.75 -19.85
N GLU A 330 -2.41 9.30 -21.05
CA GLU A 330 -1.49 8.17 -21.20
C GLU A 330 -0.07 8.51 -20.69
N GLN A 331 0.38 9.76 -20.89
CA GLN A 331 1.70 10.22 -20.43
C GLN A 331 1.75 10.36 -18.92
N LEU A 332 0.67 10.86 -18.31
CA LEU A 332 0.52 10.91 -16.85
C LEU A 332 0.80 9.53 -16.24
N LEU A 333 0.15 8.49 -16.75
CA LEU A 333 0.32 7.13 -16.24
C LEU A 333 1.68 6.54 -16.57
N LEU A 334 2.17 6.76 -17.79
CA LEU A 334 3.50 6.29 -18.19
C LEU A 334 4.59 6.79 -17.23
N TRP A 335 4.47 8.02 -16.74
CA TRP A 335 5.44 8.61 -15.82
C TRP A 335 5.16 8.25 -14.35
N LYS A 336 3.88 8.16 -13.96
CA LYS A 336 3.46 7.95 -12.56
C LYS A 336 3.55 6.50 -12.11
N VAL A 337 3.01 5.56 -12.89
CA VAL A 337 2.83 4.16 -12.47
C VAL A 337 4.14 3.47 -12.09
N PRO A 338 5.29 3.67 -12.77
CA PRO A 338 6.55 3.10 -12.32
C PRO A 338 6.98 3.54 -10.90
N LEU A 339 6.58 4.74 -10.47
CA LEU A 339 6.84 5.23 -9.10
C LEU A 339 5.88 4.62 -8.07
N ASP A 340 4.75 4.06 -8.52
CA ASP A 340 3.84 3.30 -7.68
C ASP A 340 4.31 1.86 -7.51
N THR A 341 4.68 1.21 -8.61
CA THR A 341 5.06 -0.20 -8.57
C THR A 341 6.47 -0.42 -8.05
N ARG A 342 7.41 0.49 -8.32
CA ARG A 342 8.86 0.34 -8.02
C ARG A 342 9.47 -0.95 -8.57
N GLN A 343 8.83 -1.52 -9.59
CA GLN A 343 9.21 -2.78 -10.23
C GLN A 343 9.14 -2.60 -11.75
N ALA A 344 9.83 -3.49 -12.47
CA ALA A 344 9.70 -3.56 -13.92
C ALA A 344 8.22 -3.74 -14.28
N LEU A 345 7.72 -2.90 -15.19
CA LEU A 345 6.34 -3.02 -15.65
C LEU A 345 6.18 -4.32 -16.46
N PRO A 346 5.04 -5.02 -16.35
CA PRO A 346 4.76 -6.20 -17.14
C PRO A 346 4.79 -5.88 -18.63
N GLY A 347 5.13 -6.89 -19.44
CA GLY A 347 4.86 -6.82 -20.88
C GLY A 347 3.35 -6.62 -21.10
N ALA A 348 3.00 -5.74 -22.02
CA ALA A 348 1.60 -5.46 -22.34
C ALA A 348 1.42 -5.29 -23.85
N ASN A 349 0.26 -5.74 -24.32
CA ASN A 349 -0.22 -5.51 -25.67
C ASN A 349 -1.63 -4.91 -25.60
N LEU A 350 -2.17 -4.55 -26.77
CA LEU A 350 -3.46 -3.91 -26.88
C LEU A 350 -4.59 -4.79 -26.34
N GLU A 351 -4.54 -6.08 -26.64
CA GLU A 351 -5.54 -7.08 -26.26
C GLU A 351 -5.64 -7.21 -24.74
N ALA A 352 -4.49 -7.28 -24.04
CA ALA A 352 -4.45 -7.35 -22.58
C ALA A 352 -5.12 -6.14 -21.92
N VAL A 353 -4.84 -4.92 -22.42
CA VAL A 353 -5.46 -3.70 -21.90
C VAL A 353 -6.97 -3.69 -22.18
N LYS A 354 -7.40 -4.10 -23.38
CA LYS A 354 -8.83 -4.20 -23.73
C LYS A 354 -9.58 -5.17 -22.81
N GLN A 355 -9.02 -6.35 -22.55
CA GLN A 355 -9.65 -7.35 -21.70
C GLN A 355 -9.70 -6.92 -20.23
N THR A 356 -8.67 -6.22 -19.77
CA THR A 356 -8.51 -5.85 -18.35
C THR A 356 -9.33 -4.61 -17.99
N TRP A 357 -9.25 -3.55 -18.81
CA TRP A 357 -9.91 -2.28 -18.54
C TRP A 357 -11.24 -2.11 -19.29
N GLY A 358 -11.49 -2.85 -20.37
CA GLY A 358 -12.70 -2.69 -21.18
C GLY A 358 -12.76 -1.38 -21.98
N PHE A 359 -11.63 -0.72 -22.22
CA PHE A 359 -11.61 0.55 -22.95
C PHE A 359 -11.98 0.38 -24.43
N GLN A 360 -13.00 1.11 -24.87
CA GLN A 360 -13.47 1.15 -26.25
C GLN A 360 -12.43 1.78 -27.18
N ASP A 361 -11.63 2.72 -26.67
CA ASP A 361 -10.61 3.48 -27.40
C ASP A 361 -9.17 3.01 -27.11
N ALA A 362 -9.00 1.78 -26.61
CA ALA A 362 -7.68 1.23 -26.31
C ALA A 362 -6.71 1.29 -27.50
N GLY A 363 -7.23 1.22 -28.74
CA GLY A 363 -6.43 1.30 -29.97
C GLY A 363 -5.72 2.65 -30.18
N ASN A 364 -6.12 3.70 -29.44
CA ASN A 364 -5.51 5.03 -29.51
C ASN A 364 -4.39 5.23 -28.48
N ILE A 365 -4.13 4.24 -27.61
CA ILE A 365 -3.09 4.29 -26.58
C ILE A 365 -1.73 4.11 -27.25
N GLU A 366 -0.76 4.94 -26.88
CA GLU A 366 0.62 4.75 -27.31
C GLU A 366 1.17 3.39 -26.84
N PRO A 367 1.86 2.60 -27.70
CA PRO A 367 2.36 1.28 -27.32
C PRO A 367 3.19 1.27 -26.02
N LYS A 368 3.98 2.32 -25.77
CA LYS A 368 4.79 2.46 -24.55
C LYS A 368 3.96 2.66 -23.28
N ALA A 369 2.76 3.22 -23.39
CA ALA A 369 1.86 3.46 -22.27
C ALA A 369 1.02 2.23 -21.90
N LEU A 370 0.89 1.23 -22.79
CA LEU A 370 0.12 0.00 -22.52
C LEU A 370 0.59 -0.71 -21.25
N LYS A 371 1.92 -0.80 -21.03
CA LYS A 371 2.50 -1.45 -19.85
C LYS A 371 2.15 -0.71 -18.54
N ALA A 372 2.14 0.63 -18.57
CA ALA A 372 1.79 1.43 -17.41
C ALA A 372 0.29 1.34 -17.11
N ILE A 373 -0.55 1.37 -18.15
CA ILE A 373 -2.00 1.23 -18.01
C ILE A 373 -2.38 -0.16 -17.50
N LEU A 374 -1.74 -1.21 -18.00
CA LEU A 374 -1.98 -2.57 -17.52
C LEU A 374 -1.55 -2.73 -16.05
N ALA A 375 -0.37 -2.23 -15.69
CA ALA A 375 0.13 -2.26 -14.31
C ALA A 375 -0.74 -1.43 -13.36
N ASP A 376 -1.28 -0.30 -13.80
CA ASP A 376 -2.17 0.52 -12.99
C ASP A 376 -3.40 -0.27 -12.53
N PHE A 377 -3.94 -1.16 -13.37
CA PHE A 377 -5.05 -2.04 -12.98
C PHE A 377 -4.70 -2.97 -11.82
N GLN A 378 -3.46 -3.46 -11.78
CA GLN A 378 -3.00 -4.38 -10.74
C GLN A 378 -2.96 -3.73 -9.36
N ASN A 379 -2.93 -2.38 -9.30
CA ASN A 379 -3.08 -1.63 -8.05
C ASN A 379 -4.53 -1.59 -7.53
N ALA A 380 -5.48 -2.23 -8.20
CA ALA A 380 -6.88 -2.35 -7.80
C ALA A 380 -7.49 -0.98 -7.43
N GLU A 381 -7.99 -0.83 -6.20
CA GLU A 381 -8.60 0.41 -5.71
C GLU A 381 -7.60 1.58 -5.59
N GLN A 382 -6.29 1.30 -5.56
CA GLN A 382 -5.24 2.32 -5.59
C GLN A 382 -4.78 2.70 -7.00
N SER A 383 -5.44 2.20 -8.04
CA SER A 383 -5.15 2.59 -9.42
C SER A 383 -5.37 4.09 -9.65
N ASN A 384 -4.46 4.71 -10.39
CA ASN A 384 -4.53 6.12 -10.73
C ASN A 384 -5.73 6.38 -11.64
N ILE A 385 -6.07 5.47 -12.56
CA ILE A 385 -7.25 5.63 -13.44
C ILE A 385 -8.54 5.71 -12.62
N ARG A 386 -8.75 4.84 -11.64
CA ARG A 386 -9.96 4.88 -10.80
C ARG A 386 -9.98 6.14 -9.93
N ARG A 387 -8.85 6.51 -9.33
CA ARG A 387 -8.74 7.70 -8.47
C ARG A 387 -9.02 9.00 -9.22
N VAL A 388 -8.54 9.10 -10.45
CA VAL A 388 -8.54 10.36 -11.22
C VAL A 388 -9.69 10.44 -12.22
N PHE A 389 -10.08 9.34 -12.84
CA PHE A 389 -11.09 9.34 -13.90
C PHE A 389 -12.37 8.58 -13.52
N GLY A 390 -12.39 7.92 -12.36
CA GLY A 390 -13.51 7.11 -11.91
C GLY A 390 -13.76 5.91 -12.82
N TYR A 391 -15.00 5.40 -12.79
CA TYR A 391 -15.44 4.38 -13.74
C TYR A 391 -15.51 4.98 -15.15
N THR A 392 -14.72 4.42 -16.08
CA THR A 392 -14.76 4.81 -17.48
C THR A 392 -14.53 3.61 -18.39
N THR A 393 -15.26 3.55 -19.50
CA THR A 393 -15.01 2.63 -20.62
C THR A 393 -14.40 3.36 -21.82
N LEU A 394 -14.12 4.67 -21.69
CA LEU A 394 -13.46 5.51 -22.69
C LEU A 394 -12.32 6.28 -22.03
N PHE A 395 -11.09 5.79 -22.19
CA PHE A 395 -9.93 6.32 -21.47
C PHE A 395 -9.53 7.71 -21.96
N GLN A 396 -9.66 7.96 -23.25
CA GLN A 396 -9.26 9.16 -23.97
C GLN A 396 -7.75 9.43 -23.80
N PRO A 397 -6.87 8.54 -24.31
CA PRO A 397 -5.44 8.57 -24.00
C PRO A 397 -4.75 9.89 -24.36
N LYS A 398 -5.24 10.59 -25.40
CA LYS A 398 -4.69 11.86 -25.89
C LYS A 398 -5.32 13.10 -25.25
N LYS A 399 -6.32 12.93 -24.36
CA LYS A 399 -6.96 14.06 -23.70
C LYS A 399 -5.95 14.75 -22.77
N PRO A 400 -5.85 16.09 -22.82
CA PRO A 400 -5.03 16.84 -21.87
C PRO A 400 -5.52 16.68 -20.42
N VAL A 401 -4.58 16.67 -19.48
CA VAL A 401 -4.84 16.55 -18.04
C VAL A 401 -4.94 17.94 -17.41
N THR A 402 -5.88 18.11 -16.49
CA THR A 402 -6.03 19.32 -15.68
C THR A 402 -5.14 19.30 -14.42
N ARG A 403 -4.84 20.46 -13.84
CA ARG A 403 -4.10 20.55 -12.57
C ARG A 403 -4.76 19.75 -11.45
N ALA A 404 -6.09 19.75 -11.38
CA ALA A 404 -6.83 18.97 -10.38
C ALA A 404 -6.66 17.46 -10.56
N GLU A 405 -6.79 16.95 -11.79
CA GLU A 405 -6.55 15.54 -12.12
C GLU A 405 -5.10 15.12 -11.80
N ALA A 406 -4.12 15.96 -12.14
CA ALA A 406 -2.72 15.72 -11.81
C ALA A 406 -2.47 15.69 -10.28
N GLY A 407 -3.06 16.63 -9.53
CA GLY A 407 -3.00 16.63 -8.07
C GLY A 407 -3.61 15.36 -7.47
N ALA A 408 -4.78 14.94 -7.95
CA ALA A 408 -5.42 13.70 -7.52
C ALA A 408 -4.54 12.46 -7.78
N ALA A 409 -3.85 12.40 -8.93
CA ALA A 409 -2.94 11.30 -9.24
C ALA A 409 -1.75 11.22 -8.26
N LEU A 410 -1.18 12.38 -7.90
CA LEU A 410 0.01 12.50 -7.06
C LEU A 410 -0.26 12.36 -5.55
N TRP A 411 -1.53 12.34 -5.14
CA TRP A 411 -1.89 12.26 -3.72
C TRP A 411 -1.47 10.96 -3.04
N TYR A 412 -1.25 9.89 -3.79
CA TYR A 412 -0.78 8.61 -3.26
C TYR A 412 0.28 8.02 -4.17
N PHE A 413 1.33 7.46 -3.55
CA PHE A 413 2.36 6.68 -4.21
C PHE A 413 2.45 5.29 -3.62
N GLY A 414 2.58 4.28 -4.47
CA GLY A 414 2.80 2.89 -4.07
C GLY A 414 1.70 1.93 -4.52
N THR A 415 1.86 0.66 -4.15
CA THR A 415 0.86 -0.39 -4.35
C THR A 415 -0.05 -0.51 -3.11
N GLN A 416 -1.02 -1.43 -3.15
CA GLN A 416 -1.89 -1.70 -2.00
C GLN A 416 -1.07 -2.26 -0.82
N GLY A 417 -1.11 -1.57 0.31
CA GLY A 417 -0.42 -1.99 1.55
C GLY A 417 1.04 -1.55 1.67
N GLU A 418 1.67 -1.05 0.60
CA GLU A 418 3.09 -0.63 0.60
C GLU A 418 3.30 0.80 0.05
N GLY A 419 2.23 1.60 0.05
CA GLY A 419 2.26 2.99 -0.37
C GLY A 419 2.15 4.01 0.77
N ILE A 420 2.08 5.27 0.37
CA ILE A 420 1.91 6.41 1.26
C ILE A 420 1.04 7.47 0.57
N SER A 421 0.07 7.99 1.30
CA SER A 421 -0.74 9.14 0.92
C SER A 421 -0.11 10.46 1.37
N ALA A 422 -0.50 11.57 0.74
CA ALA A 422 -0.05 12.89 1.16
C ALA A 422 -0.47 13.19 2.61
N THR A 423 -1.65 12.73 3.03
CA THR A 423 -2.13 12.83 4.41
C THR A 423 -1.20 12.10 5.39
N GLU A 424 -0.77 10.88 5.06
CA GLU A 424 0.18 10.12 5.89
C GLU A 424 1.55 10.79 5.93
N ALA A 425 2.05 11.27 4.79
CA ALA A 425 3.32 11.99 4.73
C ALA A 425 3.30 13.28 5.59
N LEU A 426 2.17 13.98 5.67
CA LEU A 426 2.00 15.13 6.56
C LEU A 426 2.11 14.74 8.04
N LYS A 427 1.53 13.60 8.42
CA LYS A 427 1.62 13.08 9.80
C LYS A 427 3.03 12.64 10.18
N LEU A 428 3.88 12.30 9.23
CA LEU A 428 5.29 11.96 9.48
C LEU A 428 6.19 13.19 9.61
N LYS A 429 5.72 14.37 9.16
CA LYS A 429 6.49 15.63 9.16
C LYS A 429 6.24 16.48 10.42
N ASN A 430 5.09 16.30 11.06
CA ASN A 430 4.68 16.95 12.30
C ASN A 430 4.87 16.00 13.47
#